data_AF-A0A183Q6D9-F1
#
_entry.id   AF-A0A183Q6D9-F1
#
_cell.length_a   1.000
_cell.length_b   1.000
_cell.length_c   1.000
_cell.angle_alpha   90.00
_cell.angle_beta   90.00
_cell.angle_gamma   90.00
#
_symmetry.space_group_name_H-M   'P 1'
#
loop_
_entity.id
_entity.type
_entity.pdbx_description
1 polymer ?
#
loop_
_entity_poly.entity_id
_entity_poly.type
_entity_poly.pdbx_seq_one_letter_code
_entity_poly.pdbx_strand_id
1 'polypeptide(L)' 'MRLKPHELRCRLFISFTGEEGLDYGGLSREWFFKLSTELLNPMYCLFEYAGGNNYALQINPASSVNPEHLEYFR' A
#
# COMPACT_ATOMS: atom_id res chain seq x y z
N MET A 1 -15.47 2.84 -3.73
CA MET A 1 -16.14 3.37 -2.51
C MET A 1 -15.07 3.97 -1.61
N ARG A 2 -15.26 5.21 -1.14
CA ARG A 2 -14.34 5.84 -0.17
C ARG A 2 -14.94 5.64 1.22
N LEU A 3 -14.27 4.87 2.07
CA LEU A 3 -14.69 4.63 3.45
C LEU A 3 -14.30 5.81 4.33
N LYS A 4 -15.11 6.11 5.35
CA LYS A 4 -14.75 7.08 6.39
C LYS A 4 -13.73 6.44 7.34
N PRO A 5 -12.82 7.22 7.96
CA PRO A 5 -11.77 6.66 8.82
C PRO A 5 -12.25 5.78 9.98
N HIS A 6 -13.45 6.02 10.51
CA HIS A 6 -14.00 5.20 11.59
C HIS A 6 -14.50 3.83 11.11
N GLU A 7 -14.88 3.70 9.83
CA GLU A 7 -15.33 2.44 9.23
C GLU A 7 -14.15 1.47 9.04
N LEU A 8 -12.94 1.99 8.85
CA LEU A 8 -11.70 1.20 8.75
C LEU A 8 -11.31 0.48 10.05
N ARG A 9 -11.97 0.80 11.18
CA ARG A 9 -11.75 0.13 12.48
C ARG A 9 -12.55 -1.16 12.62
N CYS A 10 -13.51 -1.40 11.73
CA CYS A 10 -14.26 -2.65 11.69
C CYS A 10 -13.36 -3.80 11.22
N ARG A 11 -13.81 -5.04 11.43
CA ARG A 11 -13.09 -6.22 10.95
C ARG A 11 -12.99 -6.19 9.42
N LEU A 12 -11.77 -6.12 8.91
CA LEU A 12 -11.49 -6.17 7.48
C LEU A 12 -11.65 -7.60 6.96
N PHE A 13 -12.44 -7.76 5.90
CA PHE A 13 -12.58 -9.01 5.17
C PHE A 13 -12.07 -8.79 3.75
N ILE A 14 -11.05 -9.56 3.37
CA ILE A 14 -10.45 -9.50 2.03
C ILE A 14 -10.86 -10.75 1.25
N SER A 15 -11.24 -10.54 -0.01
CA SER A 15 -11.47 -11.57 -1.01
C SER A 15 -10.73 -11.20 -2.29
N PHE A 16 -9.87 -12.08 -2.79
CA PHE A 16 -9.26 -11.89 -4.10
C PHE A 16 -10.21 -12.34 -5.21
N THR A 17 -10.25 -11.58 -6.30
CA THR A 17 -11.16 -11.89 -7.42
C THR A 17 -10.70 -13.18 -8.10
N GLY A 18 -11.57 -14.18 -8.15
CA GLY A 18 -11.28 -15.48 -8.78
C GLY A 18 -10.60 -16.50 -7.86
N GLU A 19 -10.42 -16.20 -6.57
CA GLU A 19 -9.85 -17.15 -5.60
C GLU A 19 -10.87 -17.52 -4.52
N GLU A 20 -11.00 -18.82 -4.21
CA GLU A 20 -11.82 -19.29 -3.09
C GLU A 20 -11.06 -19.10 -1.76
N GLY A 21 -11.43 -18.05 -1.04
CA GLY A 21 -10.89 -17.75 0.28
C GLY A 21 -11.43 -18.66 1.38
N LEU A 22 -10.77 -19.78 1.64
CA LEU A 22 -11.14 -20.70 2.73
C LEU A 22 -10.67 -20.21 4.11
N ASP A 23 -9.54 -19.48 4.18
CA ASP A 23 -9.01 -18.88 5.41
C ASP A 23 -8.92 -17.34 5.31
N TYR A 24 -9.93 -16.68 5.89
CA TYR A 24 -10.02 -15.21 5.93
C TYR A 24 -8.85 -14.54 6.69
N GLY A 25 -8.22 -15.24 7.63
CA GLY A 25 -7.08 -14.73 8.39
C GLY A 25 -5.80 -14.71 7.56
N GLY A 26 -5.53 -15.78 6.80
CA GLY A 26 -4.43 -15.87 5.84
C GLY A 26 -4.53 -14.80 4.75
N LEU A 27 -5.71 -14.64 4.15
CA LEU A 27 -5.93 -13.66 3.07
C LEU A 27 -5.65 -12.22 3.50
N SER A 28 -6.05 -11.84 4.71
CA SER A 28 -5.80 -10.48 5.21
C SER A 28 -4.30 -10.21 5.36
N ARG A 29 -3.53 -11.19 5.86
CA ARG A 29 -2.05 -11.06 6.00
C ARG A 29 -1.37 -10.96 4.65
N GLU A 30 -1.76 -11.81 3.70
CA GLU A 30 -1.22 -11.77 2.34
C GLU A 30 -1.52 -10.43 1.66
N TRP A 31 -2.74 -9.92 1.82
CA TRP A 31 -3.13 -8.63 1.26
C TRP A 31 -2.28 -7.48 1.80
N PHE A 32 -2.08 -7.39 3.12
CA PHE A 32 -1.21 -6.36 3.71
C PHE A 32 0.24 -6.50 3.23
N PHE A 33 0.75 -7.72 3.11
CA PHE A 33 2.10 -7.96 2.59
C PHE A 33 2.27 -7.48 1.14
N LYS A 34 1.36 -7.89 0.25
CA LYS A 34 1.37 -7.46 -1.16
C LYS A 34 1.22 -5.94 -1.27
N LEU A 35 0.27 -5.35 -0.56
CA LEU A 35 0.05 -3.91 -0.55
C LEU A 35 1.31 -3.16 -0.10
N SER A 36 1.95 -3.61 0.99
CA SER A 36 3.17 -2.97 1.50
C SER A 36 4.33 -2.99 0.50
N THR A 37 4.40 -4.04 -0.34
CA THR A 37 5.41 -4.15 -1.40
C THR A 37 5.05 -3.26 -2.59
N GLU A 38 3.78 -3.24 -2.99
CA GLU A 38 3.31 -2.46 -4.14
C GLU A 38 3.43 -0.94 -3.90
N LEU A 39 3.24 -0.48 -2.66
CA LEU A 39 3.48 0.93 -2.29
C LEU A 39 4.92 1.40 -2.55
N LEU A 40 5.88 0.47 -2.62
CA LEU A 40 7.28 0.75 -2.90
C LEU A 40 7.64 0.62 -4.38
N ASN A 41 6.66 0.36 -5.25
CA ASN A 41 6.89 0.29 -6.69
C ASN A 41 7.39 1.65 -7.22
N PRO A 42 8.60 1.70 -7.83
CA PRO A 42 9.17 2.95 -8.33
C PRO A 42 8.30 3.68 -9.34
N MET A 43 7.39 2.98 -10.03
CA MET A 43 6.47 3.57 -11.01
C MET A 43 5.51 4.58 -10.38
N TYR A 44 5.19 4.46 -9.09
CA TYR A 44 4.35 5.45 -8.40
C TYR A 44 5.13 6.70 -7.95
N CYS A 45 6.47 6.64 -7.99
CA CYS A 45 7.37 7.73 -7.59
C CYS A 45 7.16 8.25 -6.16
N LEU A 46 6.64 7.42 -5.25
CA LEU A 46 6.30 7.84 -3.88
C LEU A 46 7.50 7.80 -2.92
N PHE A 47 8.32 6.75 -2.99
CA PHE A 47 9.44 6.52 -2.09
C PHE A 47 10.75 6.31 -2.87
N GLU A 48 11.87 6.57 -2.20
CA GLU A 48 13.21 6.26 -2.67
C GLU A 48 14.07 5.71 -1.52
N TYR A 49 15.18 5.08 -1.86
CA TYR A 49 16.15 4.66 -0.85
C TYR A 49 17.00 5.84 -0.39
N ALA A 50 17.13 6.01 0.92
CA ALA A 50 17.95 7.06 1.50
C ALA A 50 19.44 6.71 1.35
N GLY A 51 20.15 7.53 0.58
CA GLY A 51 21.57 7.31 0.27
C GLY A 51 21.82 6.23 -0.78
N GLY A 52 23.07 5.79 -0.92
CA GLY A 52 23.47 4.81 -1.94
C GLY A 52 23.12 3.35 -1.64
N ASN A 53 22.40 3.06 -0.55
CA ASN A 53 22.11 1.70 -0.09
C ASN A 53 20.60 1.47 0.08
N ASN A 54 20.15 0.24 -0.16
CA ASN A 54 18.74 -0.16 -0.07
C ASN A 54 18.23 -0.39 1.38
N TYR A 55 18.83 0.25 2.38
CA TYR A 55 18.58 -0.06 3.79
C TYR A 55 17.49 0.83 4.41
N ALA A 56 17.41 2.09 4.01
CA ALA A 56 16.46 3.04 4.55
C ALA A 56 15.58 3.59 3.43
N LEU A 57 14.27 3.71 3.67
CA LEU A 57 13.31 4.32 2.76
C LEU A 57 12.98 5.74 3.22
N GLN A 58 12.86 6.66 2.28
CA GLN A 58 12.38 8.02 2.50
C GLN A 58 11.33 8.40 1.45
N ILE A 59 10.51 9.40 1.76
CA ILE A 59 9.61 10.00 0.78
C ILE A 59 10.46 10.59 -0.34
N ASN A 60 10.13 10.29 -1.59
CA ASN A 60 10.79 10.87 -2.75
C ASN A 60 10.49 12.39 -2.80
N PRO A 61 11.50 13.28 -2.69
CA PRO A 61 11.29 14.73 -2.79
C PRO A 61 10.71 15.16 -4.14
N ALA A 62 10.91 14.36 -5.19
CA ALA A 62 10.35 14.56 -6.53
C ALA A 62 9.00 13.85 -6.74
N SER A 63 8.33 13.37 -5.68
CA SER A 63 7.04 12.66 -5.78
C SER A 63 5.93 13.47 -6.46
N SER A 64 6.04 14.79 -6.52
CA SER A 64 5.12 15.67 -7.27
C SER A 64 5.07 15.41 -8.77
N VAL A 65 6.00 14.61 -9.33
CA VAL A 65 5.90 14.10 -10.71
C VAL A 65 4.64 13.27 -10.90
N ASN A 66 4.17 12.61 -9.84
CA ASN A 66 2.87 11.98 -9.78
C ASN A 66 1.85 13.02 -9.28
N PRO A 67 0.87 13.45 -10.12
CA PRO A 67 -0.10 14.47 -9.74
C PRO A 67 -0.99 14.07 -8.56
N GLU A 68 -1.12 12.76 -8.28
CA GLU A 68 -1.95 12.21 -7.22
C GLU A 68 -1.16 11.85 -5.95
N HIS A 69 0.15 12.16 -5.88
CA HIS A 69 1.03 11.69 -4.80
C HIS A 69 0.53 12.02 -3.38
N LEU A 70 -0.06 13.20 -3.16
CA LEU A 70 -0.62 13.60 -1.86
C LEU A 70 -1.83 12.74 -1.46
N GLU A 71 -2.59 12.23 -2.43
CA GLU A 71 -3.72 11.37 -2.16
C GLU A 71 -3.27 9.92 -1.89
N TYR A 72 -2.18 9.46 -2.50
CA TYR A 72 -1.54 8.18 -2.18
C TYR A 72 -0.94 8.14 -0.76
N PHE A 73 -0.37 9.26 -0.27
CA PHE A 73 0.17 9.31 1.10
C PHE A 73 -0.90 9.39 2.20
N ARG A 74 -2.16 9.65 1.84
CA ARG A 74 -3.26 9.87 2.78
C ARG A 74 -3.96 8.56 3.15
#